data_AF-A0A1H5RYD2-F1
#
_entry.id   AF-A0A1H5RYD2-F1
#
_cell.length_a   1.000
_cell.length_b   1.000
_cell.length_c   1.000
_cell.angle_alpha   90.00
_cell.angle_beta   90.00
_cell.angle_gamma   90.00
#
_symmetry.space_group_name_H-M   'P 1'
#
loop_
_entity.id
_entity.type
_entity.pdbx_description
1 polymer ?
#
loop_
_entity_poly.entity_id
_entity_poly.type
_entity_poly.pdbx_seq_one_letter_code
_entity_poly.pdbx_strand_id
1 'polypeptide(L)'
;MIIKTIVMVSLYFTPIILITTGVANQTWQLFACYILSGFGMAGIGMGVMHDAIHGSFSKNPTVNRLLGYTLNMVGANATVWKLQHNVLHHSYTNISEGDDDINAPFFLRFSPNAEKNSLHPYQHWYTWFFYGLSTVSWVTSKDFVRLTRYYNMGLLKGKNVYRNSVLKIIAWKVVYFAFILGLPIAFSPFGVGEILLAYLVLHFITGLSISLVFQTAHIMPNVDFPELNEHGMIEGERMLHQLATTSNYSEGSRVFAWMIGGLNHQVEHHLFPDICHVHYRKIAPIVKATAAEYNIPYHTKKTFFHALKSHFEMLRFLGNSEMVPAKA
;
A
#
# COMPACT_ATOMS: atom_id res chain seq x y z
N MET A 1 10.61 -10.32 13.18
CA MET A 1 10.28 -8.89 13.18
C MET A 1 11.47 -8.00 13.46
N ILE A 2 12.15 -8.11 14.61
CA ILE A 2 13.26 -7.22 14.99
C ILE A 2 14.32 -7.02 13.88
N ILE A 3 14.89 -8.12 13.35
CA ILE A 3 15.89 -8.05 12.27
C ILE A 3 15.34 -7.33 11.03
N LYS A 4 14.09 -7.62 10.64
CA LYS A 4 13.43 -6.96 9.51
C LYS A 4 13.32 -5.46 9.77
N THR A 5 12.89 -5.06 10.96
CA THR A 5 12.78 -3.64 11.32
C THR A 5 14.12 -2.93 11.23
N ILE A 6 15.18 -3.49 11.83
CA ILE A 6 16.52 -2.90 11.75
C ILE A 6 16.94 -2.75 10.29
N VAL A 7 16.81 -3.81 9.49
CA VAL A 7 17.22 -3.77 8.08
C VAL A 7 16.41 -2.75 7.28
N MET A 8 15.08 -2.76 7.34
CA MET A 8 14.25 -1.86 6.54
C MET A 8 14.40 -0.38 6.94
N VAL A 9 14.51 -0.13 8.25
CA VAL A 9 14.75 1.23 8.77
C VAL A 9 16.14 1.72 8.37
N SER A 10 17.19 0.92 8.57
CA SER A 10 18.54 1.29 8.13
C SER A 10 18.62 1.47 6.62
N LEU A 11 17.97 0.61 5.83
CA LEU A 11 17.95 0.72 4.37
C LEU A 11 17.30 2.03 3.89
N TYR A 12 16.39 2.61 4.67
CA TYR A 12 15.83 3.93 4.39
C TYR A 12 16.74 5.08 4.83
N PHE A 13 17.14 5.11 6.11
CA PHE A 13 17.83 6.28 6.69
C PHE A 13 19.32 6.34 6.36
N THR A 14 20.02 5.21 6.37
CA THR A 14 21.48 5.18 6.19
C THR A 14 21.93 5.75 4.85
N PRO A 15 21.32 5.40 3.69
CA PRO A 15 21.77 5.96 2.42
C PRO A 15 21.63 7.49 2.34
N ILE A 16 20.55 8.06 2.90
CA ILE A 16 20.36 9.51 2.96
C ILE A 16 21.41 10.17 3.84
N ILE A 17 21.73 9.57 4.99
CA ILE A 17 22.81 10.06 5.87
C ILE A 17 24.17 10.02 5.16
N LEU A 18 24.46 8.97 4.39
CA LEU A 18 25.72 8.87 3.62
C LEU A 18 25.83 9.97 2.56
N ILE A 19 24.73 10.34 1.91
CA ILE A 19 24.67 11.49 0.98
C ILE A 19 24.88 12.81 1.74
N THR A 20 24.10 13.04 2.80
CA THR A 20 24.15 14.29 3.58
C THR A 20 25.52 14.55 4.20
N THR A 21 26.22 13.50 4.63
CA THR A 21 27.55 13.61 5.25
C THR A 21 28.70 13.69 4.22
N GLY A 22 28.39 13.59 2.92
CA GLY A 22 29.39 13.62 1.85
C GLY A 22 30.22 12.34 1.73
N VAL A 23 29.88 11.26 2.45
CA VAL A 23 30.50 9.94 2.27
C VAL A 23 30.18 9.37 0.89
N ALA A 24 28.93 9.55 0.45
CA ALA A 24 28.51 9.33 -0.94
C ALA A 24 28.58 10.67 -1.69
N ASN A 25 29.60 10.84 -2.53
CA ASN A 25 29.92 12.10 -3.21
C ASN A 25 30.00 12.01 -4.74
N GLN A 26 29.80 10.82 -5.31
CA GLN A 26 29.73 10.62 -6.76
C GLN A 26 28.27 10.49 -7.21
N THR A 27 27.93 11.00 -8.40
CA THR A 27 26.54 11.01 -8.90
C THR A 27 25.91 9.62 -8.92
N TRP A 28 26.64 8.56 -9.29
CA TRP A 28 26.09 7.20 -9.23
C TRP A 28 25.77 6.74 -7.80
N GLN A 29 26.53 7.20 -6.80
CA GLN A 29 26.28 6.89 -5.38
C GLN A 29 25.03 7.61 -4.89
N LEU A 30 24.77 8.85 -5.33
CA LEU A 30 23.53 9.58 -5.05
C LEU A 30 22.32 8.74 -5.49
N PHE A 31 22.27 8.33 -6.75
CA PHE A 31 21.16 7.53 -7.27
C PHE A 31 21.07 6.16 -6.60
N ALA A 32 22.19 5.46 -6.41
CA ALA A 32 22.20 4.18 -5.71
C ALA A 32 21.62 4.31 -4.29
N CYS A 33 22.02 5.36 -3.56
CA CYS A 33 21.54 5.61 -2.21
C CYS A 33 20.03 5.92 -2.19
N TYR A 34 19.53 6.80 -3.06
CA TYR A 34 18.08 7.08 -3.15
C TYR A 34 17.26 5.86 -3.61
N ILE A 35 17.78 5.02 -4.51
CA ILE A 35 17.15 3.75 -4.90
C ILE A 35 17.06 2.80 -3.71
N LEU A 36 18.15 2.62 -2.96
CA LEU A 36 18.17 1.80 -1.74
C LEU A 36 17.18 2.35 -0.70
N SER A 37 17.15 3.66 -0.48
CA SER A 37 16.15 4.30 0.37
C SER A 37 14.73 4.08 -0.13
N GLY A 38 14.49 4.02 -1.45
CA GLY A 38 13.19 3.68 -2.02
C GLY A 38 12.73 2.27 -1.63
N PHE A 39 13.62 1.29 -1.73
CA PHE A 39 13.34 -0.06 -1.24
C PHE A 39 13.14 -0.11 0.28
N GLY A 40 13.93 0.65 1.05
CA GLY A 40 13.76 0.80 2.49
C GLY A 40 12.39 1.38 2.86
N MET A 41 11.97 2.44 2.17
CA MET A 41 10.66 3.06 2.33
C MET A 41 9.52 2.06 2.02
N ALA A 42 9.64 1.31 0.93
CA ALA A 42 8.67 0.27 0.58
C ALA A 42 8.61 -0.83 1.65
N GLY A 43 9.75 -1.31 2.15
CA GLY A 43 9.83 -2.33 3.19
C GLY A 43 9.31 -1.87 4.56
N ILE A 44 9.54 -0.60 4.92
CA ILE A 44 8.91 0.03 6.09
C ILE A 44 7.39 0.01 5.91
N GLY A 45 6.90 0.47 4.75
CA GLY A 45 5.48 0.56 4.43
C GLY A 45 4.77 -0.78 4.44
N MET A 46 5.34 -1.80 3.82
CA MET A 46 4.73 -3.12 3.67
C MET A 46 4.91 -4.04 4.87
N GLY A 47 5.95 -3.83 5.69
CA GLY A 47 6.30 -4.77 6.76
C GLY A 47 6.31 -4.16 8.16
N VAL A 48 7.11 -3.12 8.39
CA VAL A 48 7.34 -2.60 9.75
C VAL A 48 6.13 -1.86 10.28
N MET A 49 5.70 -0.83 9.55
CA MET A 49 4.61 0.03 9.98
C MET A 49 3.25 -0.66 9.82
N HIS A 50 3.11 -1.54 8.82
CA HIS A 50 1.86 -2.22 8.51
C HIS A 50 1.42 -3.13 9.67
N ASP A 51 2.25 -4.10 10.08
CA ASP A 51 2.00 -4.92 11.27
C ASP A 51 1.80 -4.07 12.52
N ALA A 52 2.58 -2.99 12.68
CA ALA A 52 2.51 -2.15 13.85
C ALA A 52 1.18 -1.37 13.93
N ILE A 53 0.64 -0.92 12.80
CA ILE A 53 -0.65 -0.22 12.73
C ILE A 53 -1.83 -1.19 12.94
N HIS A 54 -1.72 -2.44 12.48
CA HIS A 54 -2.64 -3.52 12.85
C HIS A 54 -2.54 -3.90 14.34
N GLY A 55 -1.47 -3.51 15.02
CA GLY A 55 -1.21 -3.90 16.40
C GLY A 55 -0.67 -5.31 16.55
N SER A 56 -0.31 -5.97 15.44
CA SER A 56 0.16 -7.35 15.39
C SER A 56 1.67 -7.48 15.58
N PHE A 57 2.43 -6.38 15.44
CA PHE A 57 3.90 -6.40 15.57
C PHE A 57 4.39 -6.82 16.98
N SER A 58 3.74 -6.33 18.04
CA SER A 58 4.10 -6.59 19.43
C SER A 58 2.88 -6.72 20.33
N LYS A 59 3.00 -7.47 21.41
CA LYS A 59 1.99 -7.48 22.49
C LYS A 59 1.90 -6.14 23.24
N ASN A 60 2.92 -5.28 23.13
CA ASN A 60 2.94 -3.97 23.78
C ASN A 60 2.40 -2.89 22.82
N PRO A 61 1.22 -2.28 23.10
CA PRO A 61 0.64 -1.23 22.27
C PRO A 61 1.53 0.00 22.06
N THR A 62 2.42 0.31 23.01
CA THR A 62 3.36 1.43 22.87
C THR A 62 4.39 1.14 21.78
N VAL A 63 4.88 -0.11 21.69
CA VAL A 63 5.81 -0.51 20.62
C VAL A 63 5.13 -0.42 19.26
N ASN A 64 3.90 -0.92 19.15
CA ASN A 64 3.09 -0.81 17.94
C ASN A 64 2.89 0.66 17.54
N ARG A 65 2.55 1.53 18.49
CA ARG A 65 2.37 2.97 18.22
C ARG A 65 3.66 3.63 17.72
N LEU A 66 4.80 3.36 18.36
CA LEU A 66 6.08 3.93 17.97
C LEU A 66 6.51 3.46 16.58
N LEU A 67 6.39 2.17 16.30
CA LEU A 67 6.72 1.61 14.99
C LEU A 67 5.70 2.00 13.90
N GLY A 68 4.44 2.25 14.25
CA GLY A 68 3.48 2.82 13.31
C GLY A 68 3.92 4.20 12.82
N TYR A 69 4.58 5.01 13.67
CA TYR A 69 5.11 6.32 13.26
C TYR A 69 6.30 6.24 12.30
N THR A 70 6.88 5.07 12.01
CA THR A 70 7.84 4.98 10.90
C THR A 70 7.16 5.31 9.56
N LEU A 71 5.83 5.14 9.43
CA LEU A 71 5.08 5.63 8.27
C LEU A 71 5.15 7.16 8.13
N ASN A 72 5.10 7.86 9.27
CA ASN A 72 5.20 9.31 9.30
C ASN A 72 6.58 9.81 8.89
N MET A 73 7.62 9.09 9.32
CA MET A 73 9.00 9.44 8.97
C MET A 73 9.31 9.25 7.49
N VAL A 74 8.60 8.35 6.80
CA VAL A 74 8.71 8.17 5.35
C VAL A 74 7.69 9.00 4.56
N GLY A 75 7.07 9.98 5.20
CA GLY A 75 6.31 11.01 4.51
C GLY A 75 4.83 10.72 4.30
N ALA A 76 4.24 9.65 4.88
CA ALA A 76 2.79 9.45 4.94
C ALA A 76 2.26 9.72 6.36
N ASN A 77 1.05 9.30 6.74
CA ASN A 77 0.53 9.52 8.10
C ASN A 77 -0.16 8.28 8.67
N ALA A 78 0.32 7.78 9.82
CA ALA A 78 -0.21 6.59 10.48
C ALA A 78 -1.69 6.68 10.86
N THR A 79 -2.20 7.85 11.25
CA THR A 79 -3.62 8.02 11.59
C THR A 79 -4.50 7.89 10.35
N VAL A 80 -4.11 8.56 9.26
CA VAL A 80 -4.85 8.49 7.99
C VAL A 80 -4.82 7.07 7.45
N TRP A 81 -3.65 6.42 7.45
CA TRP A 81 -3.51 5.03 7.01
C TRP A 81 -4.32 4.07 7.88
N LYS A 82 -4.38 4.25 9.20
CA LYS A 82 -5.21 3.40 10.06
C LYS A 82 -6.70 3.49 9.73
N LEU A 83 -7.21 4.69 9.44
CA LEU A 83 -8.60 4.86 8.99
C LEU A 83 -8.81 4.26 7.60
N GLN A 84 -7.90 4.53 6.67
CA GLN A 84 -8.01 4.02 5.31
C GLN A 84 -7.93 2.49 5.24
N HIS A 85 -6.91 1.92 5.87
CA HIS A 85 -6.57 0.50 5.74
C HIS A 85 -7.38 -0.36 6.70
N ASN A 86 -7.32 -0.05 8.01
CA ASN A 86 -7.90 -0.93 9.04
C ASN A 86 -9.41 -0.74 9.20
N VAL A 87 -9.92 0.47 8.99
CA VAL A 87 -11.36 0.75 9.13
C VAL A 87 -12.08 0.57 7.81
N LEU A 88 -11.58 1.14 6.72
CA LEU A 88 -12.27 1.09 5.42
C LEU A 88 -11.89 -0.16 4.62
N HIS A 89 -10.65 -0.27 4.14
CA HIS A 89 -10.24 -1.34 3.23
C HIS A 89 -10.52 -2.75 3.78
N HIS A 90 -10.20 -3.03 5.06
CA HIS A 90 -10.49 -4.33 5.70
C HIS A 90 -11.97 -4.60 6.01
N SER A 91 -12.82 -3.58 5.93
CA SER A 91 -14.27 -3.74 6.12
C SER A 91 -15.01 -3.82 4.78
N TYR A 92 -14.48 -3.17 3.74
CA TYR A 92 -15.18 -2.94 2.49
C TYR A 92 -14.36 -3.32 1.24
N THR A 93 -13.47 -4.31 1.37
CA THR A 93 -12.51 -4.70 0.33
C THR A 93 -13.16 -4.85 -1.04
N ASN A 94 -12.61 -4.19 -2.06
CA ASN A 94 -13.15 -4.18 -3.43
C ASN A 94 -14.59 -3.65 -3.61
N ILE A 95 -15.20 -3.02 -2.61
CA ILE A 95 -16.48 -2.33 -2.76
C ILE A 95 -16.25 -0.89 -3.21
N SER A 96 -16.85 -0.51 -4.33
CA SER A 96 -16.77 0.84 -4.89
C SER A 96 -17.15 1.90 -3.85
N GLU A 97 -16.40 3.01 -3.83
CA GLU A 97 -16.53 4.11 -2.85
C GLU A 97 -16.21 3.74 -1.40
N GLY A 98 -16.44 2.49 -0.97
CA GLY A 98 -16.07 1.98 0.35
C GLY A 98 -14.56 1.78 0.52
N ASP A 99 -13.90 1.23 -0.52
CA ASP A 99 -12.47 0.94 -0.51
C ASP A 99 -11.65 1.96 -1.30
N ASP A 100 -10.84 2.73 -0.58
CA ASP A 100 -9.95 3.74 -1.15
C ASP A 100 -8.81 3.18 -2.00
N ASP A 101 -8.56 1.87 -1.98
CA ASP A 101 -7.48 1.24 -2.75
C ASP A 101 -7.89 0.89 -4.19
N ILE A 102 -9.20 0.82 -4.47
CA ILE A 102 -9.76 0.70 -5.84
C ILE A 102 -10.35 2.02 -6.37
N ASN A 103 -10.47 3.05 -5.52
CA ASN A 103 -10.86 4.40 -5.90
C ASN A 103 -9.69 5.11 -6.63
N ALA A 104 -9.59 4.85 -7.94
CA ALA A 104 -8.49 5.34 -8.78
C ALA A 104 -8.78 6.75 -9.35
N PRO A 105 -7.74 7.51 -9.77
CA PRO A 105 -7.92 8.71 -10.58
C PRO A 105 -8.68 8.42 -11.88
N PHE A 106 -9.33 9.43 -12.49
CA PHE A 106 -10.18 9.24 -13.68
C PHE A 106 -9.52 8.48 -14.84
N PHE A 107 -8.19 8.58 -15.01
CA PHE A 107 -7.45 7.90 -16.07
C PHE A 107 -7.14 6.42 -15.75
N LEU A 108 -7.54 5.88 -14.60
CA LEU A 108 -7.40 4.47 -14.23
C LEU A 108 -8.76 3.91 -13.84
N ARG A 109 -8.96 2.62 -14.07
CA ARG A 109 -10.17 1.88 -13.75
C ARG A 109 -9.81 0.56 -13.11
N PHE A 110 -10.07 0.46 -11.80
CA PHE A 110 -9.70 -0.66 -10.94
C PHE A 110 -10.89 -1.51 -10.49
N SER A 111 -12.10 -1.14 -10.89
CA SER A 111 -13.33 -1.88 -10.63
C SER A 111 -14.18 -1.96 -11.89
N PRO A 112 -14.87 -3.09 -12.15
CA PRO A 112 -15.84 -3.18 -13.25
C PRO A 112 -17.04 -2.23 -13.04
N ASN A 113 -17.28 -1.83 -11.79
CA ASN A 113 -18.40 -0.97 -11.39
C ASN A 113 -18.04 0.53 -11.51
N ALA A 114 -16.78 0.86 -11.86
CA ALA A 114 -16.39 2.23 -12.15
C ALA A 114 -16.72 2.60 -13.61
N GLU A 115 -17.06 3.87 -13.85
CA GLU A 115 -17.35 4.37 -15.20
C GLU A 115 -16.18 4.19 -16.15
N LYS A 116 -16.47 3.85 -17.41
CA LYS A 116 -15.48 3.70 -18.48
C LYS A 116 -15.30 5.01 -19.24
N ASN A 117 -14.06 5.35 -19.58
CA ASN A 117 -13.73 6.43 -20.51
C ASN A 117 -12.74 5.99 -21.60
N SER A 118 -12.42 6.91 -22.51
CA SER A 118 -11.58 6.66 -23.69
C SER A 118 -10.11 6.33 -23.38
N LEU A 119 -9.61 6.62 -22.17
CA LEU A 119 -8.24 6.30 -21.77
C LEU A 119 -8.11 4.84 -21.29
N HIS A 120 -9.16 4.32 -20.64
CA HIS A 120 -9.13 3.01 -19.98
C HIS A 120 -8.77 1.83 -20.87
N PRO A 121 -9.15 1.75 -22.17
CA PRO A 121 -8.71 0.67 -23.04
C PRO A 121 -7.20 0.46 -23.07
N TYR A 122 -6.40 1.51 -22.83
CA TYR A 122 -4.94 1.49 -22.86
C TYR A 122 -4.27 1.41 -21.48
N GLN A 123 -5.05 1.39 -20.39
CA GLN A 123 -4.51 1.50 -19.03
C GLN A 123 -3.49 0.43 -18.68
N HIS A 124 -3.65 -0.78 -19.21
CA HIS A 124 -2.74 -1.90 -19.01
C HIS A 124 -1.28 -1.60 -19.44
N TRP A 125 -1.05 -0.57 -20.27
CA TRP A 125 0.28 -0.10 -20.64
C TRP A 125 0.81 1.03 -19.74
N TYR A 126 0.01 2.06 -19.48
CA TYR A 126 0.51 3.24 -18.76
C TYR A 126 0.40 3.14 -17.24
N THR A 127 -0.39 2.19 -16.70
CA THR A 127 -0.61 2.06 -15.24
C THR A 127 0.71 1.87 -14.48
N TRP A 128 1.67 1.13 -15.04
CA TRP A 128 2.97 0.87 -14.41
C TRP A 128 3.75 2.15 -14.12
N PHE A 129 3.67 3.13 -15.01
CA PHE A 129 4.30 4.44 -14.82
C PHE A 129 3.62 5.21 -13.67
N PHE A 130 2.30 5.24 -13.64
CA PHE A 130 1.54 5.92 -12.57
C PHE A 130 1.64 5.21 -11.21
N TYR A 131 1.83 3.90 -11.19
CA TYR A 131 2.21 3.16 -9.98
C TYR A 131 3.52 3.70 -9.41
N GLY A 132 4.53 3.96 -10.24
CA GLY A 132 5.74 4.66 -9.81
C GLY A 132 5.47 6.04 -9.19
N LEU A 133 4.54 6.81 -9.74
CA LEU A 133 4.22 8.16 -9.24
C LEU A 133 3.29 8.18 -8.01
N SER A 134 2.74 7.03 -7.61
CA SER A 134 1.70 6.94 -6.58
C SER A 134 2.11 7.56 -5.23
N THR A 135 3.36 7.37 -4.83
CA THR A 135 3.88 7.85 -3.54
C THR A 135 4.20 9.34 -3.54
N VAL A 136 4.49 9.95 -4.70
CA VAL A 136 4.65 11.41 -4.83
C VAL A 136 3.33 12.10 -4.47
N SER A 137 2.22 11.61 -5.03
CA SER A 137 0.88 12.11 -4.69
C SER A 137 0.55 11.88 -3.22
N TRP A 138 1.01 10.77 -2.64
CA TRP A 138 0.75 10.47 -1.25
C TRP A 138 1.45 11.43 -0.30
N VAL A 139 2.76 11.63 -0.46
CA VAL A 139 3.54 12.49 0.44
C VAL A 139 3.17 13.97 0.31
N THR A 140 2.52 14.38 -0.79
CA THR A 140 2.11 15.77 -1.03
C THR A 140 0.66 16.05 -0.67
N SER A 141 -0.30 15.27 -1.17
CA SER A 141 -1.73 15.64 -1.14
C SER A 141 -2.67 14.60 -0.55
N LYS A 142 -2.47 13.29 -0.79
CA LYS A 142 -3.50 12.28 -0.46
C LYS A 142 -3.88 12.25 1.02
N ASP A 143 -2.93 12.45 1.94
CA ASP A 143 -3.24 12.44 3.37
C ASP A 143 -4.23 13.55 3.76
N PHE A 144 -4.11 14.74 3.15
CA PHE A 144 -5.03 15.86 3.41
C PHE A 144 -6.41 15.60 2.81
N VAL A 145 -6.46 15.10 1.57
CA VAL A 145 -7.70 14.73 0.88
C VAL A 145 -8.45 13.66 1.67
N ARG A 146 -7.76 12.57 2.03
CA ARG A 146 -8.32 11.46 2.81
C ARG A 146 -8.76 11.89 4.20
N LEU A 147 -7.97 12.69 4.93
CA LEU A 147 -8.37 13.20 6.23
C LEU A 147 -9.66 14.02 6.16
N THR A 148 -9.81 14.86 5.13
CA THR A 148 -11.00 15.67 4.91
C THR A 148 -12.21 14.79 4.60
N ARG A 149 -12.04 13.80 3.72
CA ARG A 149 -13.06 12.79 3.43
C ARG A 149 -13.51 12.06 4.70
N TYR A 150 -12.58 11.55 5.50
CA TYR A 150 -12.89 10.79 6.72
C TYR A 150 -13.54 11.65 7.79
N TYR A 151 -13.21 12.94 7.86
CA TYR A 151 -13.93 13.90 8.70
C TYR A 151 -15.38 14.06 8.25
N ASN A 152 -15.62 14.22 6.94
CA ASN A 152 -16.97 14.34 6.38
C ASN A 152 -17.80 13.06 6.54
N MET A 153 -17.16 11.89 6.54
CA MET A 153 -17.78 10.60 6.86
C MET A 153 -18.06 10.39 8.36
N GLY A 154 -17.63 11.31 9.23
CA GLY A 154 -17.82 11.21 10.68
C GLY A 154 -16.86 10.25 11.40
N LEU A 155 -15.81 9.76 10.73
CA LEU A 155 -14.77 8.92 11.32
C LEU A 155 -13.83 9.71 12.26
N LEU A 156 -13.81 11.03 12.12
CA LEU A 156 -13.10 11.96 13.00
C LEU A 156 -14.09 12.93 13.63
N LYS A 157 -14.38 12.79 14.91
CA LYS A 157 -15.37 13.62 15.60
C LYS A 157 -14.75 14.88 16.19
N GLY A 158 -15.26 16.04 15.76
CA GLY A 158 -14.96 17.35 16.35
C GLY A 158 -13.93 18.18 15.58
N LYS A 159 -14.24 19.47 15.41
CA LYS A 159 -13.42 20.44 14.66
C LYS A 159 -11.97 20.53 15.17
N ASN A 160 -11.78 20.46 16.49
CA ASN A 160 -10.45 20.50 17.10
C ASN A 160 -9.63 19.24 16.78
N VAL A 161 -10.25 18.06 16.72
CA VAL A 161 -9.57 16.81 16.36
C VAL A 161 -9.11 16.86 14.91
N TYR A 162 -9.96 17.33 14.00
CA TYR A 162 -9.60 17.54 12.59
C TYR A 162 -8.43 18.53 12.45
N ARG A 163 -8.54 19.74 13.03
CA ARG A 163 -7.49 20.77 12.97
C ARG A 163 -6.15 20.25 13.52
N ASN A 164 -6.18 19.59 14.68
CA ASN A 164 -4.97 19.03 15.28
C ASN A 164 -4.36 17.91 14.41
N SER A 165 -5.19 17.13 13.72
CA SER A 165 -4.71 16.09 12.79
C SER A 165 -4.05 16.71 11.55
N VAL A 166 -4.63 17.78 10.99
CA VAL A 166 -4.02 18.55 9.90
C VAL A 166 -2.66 19.11 10.32
N LEU A 167 -2.57 19.76 11.48
CA LEU A 167 -1.31 20.31 12.00
C LEU A 167 -0.24 19.22 12.20
N LYS A 168 -0.64 18.04 12.70
CA LYS A 168 0.27 16.89 12.82
C LYS A 168 0.75 16.40 11.47
N ILE A 169 -0.13 16.32 10.45
CA ILE A 169 0.29 15.94 9.09
C ILE A 169 1.32 16.95 8.59
N ILE A 170 1.05 18.25 8.69
CA ILE A 170 1.98 19.31 8.25
C ILE A 170 3.33 19.16 8.95
N ALA A 171 3.34 19.01 10.28
CA ALA A 171 4.59 18.85 11.05
C ALA A 171 5.40 17.65 10.56
N TRP A 172 4.75 16.49 10.33
CA TRP A 172 5.42 15.31 9.80
C TRP A 172 5.90 15.48 8.36
N LYS A 173 5.16 16.18 7.49
CA LYS A 173 5.63 16.50 6.14
C LYS A 173 6.86 17.40 6.18
N VAL A 174 6.89 18.40 7.07
CA VAL A 174 8.06 19.29 7.23
C VAL A 174 9.28 18.47 7.65
N VAL A 175 9.14 17.59 8.65
CA VAL A 175 10.23 16.70 9.08
C VAL A 175 10.70 15.79 7.93
N TYR A 176 9.76 15.19 7.20
CA TYR A 176 10.06 14.33 6.05
C TYR A 176 10.83 15.08 4.96
N PHE A 177 10.32 16.22 4.49
CA PHE A 177 10.95 17.01 3.42
C PHE A 177 12.28 17.62 3.86
N ALA A 178 12.39 18.04 5.13
CA ALA A 178 13.68 18.46 5.68
C ALA A 178 14.70 17.32 5.65
N PHE A 179 14.32 16.10 6.02
CA PHE A 179 15.23 14.95 6.01
C PHE A 179 15.61 14.50 4.59
N ILE A 180 14.61 14.26 3.73
CA ILE A 180 14.80 13.59 2.43
C ILE A 180 15.31 14.52 1.32
N LEU A 181 15.07 15.84 1.45
CA LEU A 181 15.51 16.86 0.50
C LEU A 181 16.38 17.92 1.17
N GLY A 182 15.91 18.53 2.27
CA GLY A 182 16.56 19.68 2.90
C GLY A 182 18.01 19.39 3.33
N LEU A 183 18.24 18.27 4.03
CA LEU A 183 19.56 17.87 4.51
C LEU A 183 20.53 17.57 3.34
N PRO A 184 20.20 16.72 2.35
CA PRO A 184 21.03 16.57 1.16
C PRO A 184 21.32 17.88 0.43
N ILE A 185 20.32 18.75 0.24
CA ILE A 185 20.49 20.04 -0.46
C ILE A 185 21.45 20.96 0.30
N ALA A 186 21.36 21.00 1.62
CA ALA A 186 22.16 21.91 2.43
C ALA A 186 23.61 21.44 2.63
N PHE A 187 23.87 20.13 2.66
CA PHE A 187 25.14 19.59 3.14
C PHE A 187 25.88 18.68 2.16
N SER A 188 25.22 18.16 1.12
CA SER A 188 25.89 17.31 0.12
C SER A 188 26.51 18.14 -1.01
N PRO A 189 27.47 17.59 -1.78
CA PRO A 189 28.11 18.32 -2.89
C PRO A 189 27.27 18.37 -4.18
N PHE A 190 26.06 17.80 -4.18
CA PHE A 190 25.24 17.65 -5.38
C PHE A 190 24.40 18.89 -5.68
N GLY A 191 24.13 19.14 -6.96
CA GLY A 191 23.21 20.21 -7.36
C GLY A 191 21.77 19.91 -6.95
N VAL A 192 20.98 20.97 -6.68
CA VAL A 192 19.55 20.84 -6.31
C VAL A 192 18.78 19.99 -7.33
N GLY A 193 19.04 20.17 -8.63
CA GLY A 193 18.40 19.39 -9.68
C GLY A 193 18.70 17.88 -9.63
N GLU A 194 19.94 17.51 -9.29
CA GLU A 194 20.33 16.10 -9.14
C GLU A 194 19.60 15.45 -7.96
N ILE A 195 19.52 16.16 -6.83
CA ILE A 195 18.83 15.68 -5.62
C ILE A 195 17.33 15.52 -5.87
N LEU A 196 16.69 16.50 -6.54
CA LEU A 196 15.28 16.40 -6.90
C LEU A 196 15.01 15.22 -7.84
N LEU A 197 15.88 15.00 -8.82
CA LEU A 197 15.76 13.84 -9.72
C LEU A 197 15.95 12.53 -8.96
N ALA A 198 16.94 12.43 -8.07
CA ALA A 198 17.17 11.25 -7.23
C ALA A 198 15.98 10.98 -6.28
N TYR A 199 15.38 12.02 -5.72
CA TYR A 199 14.14 11.94 -4.93
C TYR A 199 12.96 11.40 -5.76
N LEU A 200 12.80 11.84 -7.00
CA LEU A 200 11.77 11.30 -7.90
C LEU A 200 12.02 9.82 -8.22
N VAL A 201 13.30 9.42 -8.41
CA VAL A 201 13.68 8.01 -8.59
C VAL A 201 13.34 7.18 -7.35
N LEU A 202 13.65 7.65 -6.14
CA LEU A 202 13.25 7.01 -4.90
C LEU A 202 11.74 6.75 -4.87
N HIS A 203 10.94 7.79 -5.13
CA HIS A 203 9.48 7.66 -5.13
C HIS A 203 8.97 6.73 -6.22
N PHE A 204 9.59 6.75 -7.40
CA PHE A 204 9.27 5.84 -8.50
C PHE A 204 9.48 4.38 -8.07
N ILE A 205 10.63 4.07 -7.46
CA ILE A 205 10.94 2.73 -6.94
C ILE A 205 9.97 2.32 -5.83
N THR A 206 9.72 3.20 -4.86
CA THR A 206 8.79 2.92 -3.75
C THR A 206 7.37 2.69 -4.27
N GLY A 207 6.87 3.60 -5.10
CA GLY A 207 5.51 3.58 -5.63
C GLY A 207 5.26 2.35 -6.48
N LEU A 208 6.21 2.01 -7.36
CA LEU A 208 6.12 0.79 -8.15
C LEU A 208 6.14 -0.44 -7.24
N SER A 209 7.09 -0.55 -6.31
CA SER A 209 7.21 -1.71 -5.41
C SER A 209 5.92 -1.96 -4.61
N ILE A 210 5.38 -0.93 -3.96
CA ILE A 210 4.16 -1.03 -3.16
C ILE A 210 2.96 -1.37 -4.05
N SER A 211 2.78 -0.64 -5.16
CA SER A 211 1.61 -0.85 -6.02
C SER A 211 1.61 -2.25 -6.63
N LEU A 212 2.76 -2.75 -7.10
CA LEU A 212 2.83 -4.11 -7.66
C LEU A 212 2.47 -5.18 -6.62
N VAL A 213 2.83 -4.98 -5.36
CA VAL A 213 2.53 -5.92 -4.27
C VAL A 213 1.04 -5.91 -3.91
N PHE A 214 0.46 -4.73 -3.63
CA PHE A 214 -0.92 -4.64 -3.20
C PHE A 214 -1.92 -4.90 -4.34
N GLN A 215 -1.68 -4.36 -5.54
CA GLN A 215 -2.66 -4.41 -6.63
C GLN A 215 -2.79 -5.81 -7.22
N THR A 216 -1.70 -6.59 -7.25
CA THR A 216 -1.76 -8.00 -7.68
C THR A 216 -2.43 -8.93 -6.67
N ALA A 217 -2.86 -8.41 -5.52
CA ALA A 217 -3.61 -9.16 -4.52
C ALA A 217 -5.11 -8.87 -4.54
N HIS A 218 -5.55 -7.75 -5.14
CA HIS A 218 -6.93 -7.25 -5.10
C HIS A 218 -7.55 -6.95 -6.47
N ILE A 219 -6.76 -6.62 -7.48
CA ILE A 219 -7.25 -6.33 -8.83
C ILE A 219 -6.83 -7.48 -9.74
N MET A 220 -7.58 -8.57 -9.66
CA MET A 220 -7.28 -9.83 -10.35
C MET A 220 -8.52 -10.38 -11.06
N PRO A 221 -8.38 -11.20 -12.12
CA PRO A 221 -9.55 -11.72 -12.85
C PRO A 221 -10.42 -12.69 -12.05
N ASN A 222 -9.90 -13.23 -10.94
CA ASN A 222 -10.54 -14.27 -10.14
C ASN A 222 -10.95 -13.75 -8.75
N VAL A 223 -11.04 -12.44 -8.56
CA VAL A 223 -11.53 -11.87 -7.30
C VAL A 223 -12.75 -11.02 -7.59
N ASP A 224 -13.64 -10.95 -6.62
CA ASP A 224 -14.93 -10.31 -6.77
C ASP A 224 -14.85 -8.80 -6.48
N PHE A 225 -15.82 -8.07 -7.04
CA PHE A 225 -16.06 -6.64 -6.80
C PHE A 225 -17.52 -6.46 -6.35
N PRO A 226 -17.83 -6.77 -5.08
CA PRO A 226 -19.21 -6.79 -4.60
C PRO A 226 -19.88 -5.43 -4.71
N GLU A 227 -21.17 -5.44 -5.04
CA GLU A 227 -22.02 -4.25 -5.10
C GLU A 227 -23.07 -4.28 -3.99
N LEU A 228 -23.48 -3.10 -3.56
CA LEU A 228 -24.58 -2.94 -2.61
C LEU A 228 -25.88 -3.42 -3.26
N ASN A 229 -26.68 -4.16 -2.51
CA ASN A 229 -28.05 -4.47 -2.91
C ASN A 229 -28.95 -3.22 -2.84
N GLU A 230 -30.22 -3.37 -3.24
CA GLU A 230 -31.23 -2.30 -3.22
C GLU A 230 -31.43 -1.62 -1.85
N HIS A 231 -31.00 -2.26 -0.76
CA HIS A 231 -31.06 -1.74 0.61
C HIS A 231 -29.74 -1.09 1.08
N GLY A 232 -28.74 -0.97 0.20
CA GLY A 232 -27.44 -0.42 0.55
C GLY A 232 -26.57 -1.39 1.37
N MET A 233 -26.82 -2.70 1.30
CA MET A 233 -26.13 -3.73 2.08
C MET A 233 -25.36 -4.69 1.17
N ILE A 234 -24.21 -5.19 1.64
CA ILE A 234 -23.56 -6.36 1.05
C ILE A 234 -24.07 -7.59 1.79
N GLU A 235 -24.63 -8.54 1.05
CA GLU A 235 -24.97 -9.86 1.59
C GLU A 235 -23.73 -10.75 1.65
N GLY A 236 -23.58 -11.49 2.75
CA GLY A 236 -22.50 -12.45 2.92
C GLY A 236 -21.84 -12.40 4.30
N GLU A 237 -21.13 -13.47 4.63
CA GLU A 237 -20.32 -13.54 5.85
C GLU A 237 -18.95 -12.88 5.60
N ARG A 238 -18.39 -12.21 6.62
CA ARG A 238 -17.19 -11.37 6.48
C ARG A 238 -15.97 -12.15 5.99
N MET A 239 -15.74 -13.37 6.48
CA MET A 239 -14.62 -14.20 6.04
C MET A 239 -14.81 -14.66 4.59
N LEU A 240 -16.04 -14.97 4.18
CA LEU A 240 -16.34 -15.30 2.78
C LEU A 240 -16.07 -14.11 1.85
N HIS A 241 -16.47 -12.90 2.26
CA HIS A 241 -16.15 -11.69 1.53
C HIS A 241 -14.63 -11.53 1.36
N GLN A 242 -13.85 -11.72 2.43
CA GLN A 242 -12.40 -11.60 2.36
C GLN A 242 -11.74 -12.69 1.50
N LEU A 243 -12.26 -13.91 1.47
CA LEU A 243 -11.78 -14.96 0.56
C LEU A 243 -12.10 -14.64 -0.91
N ALA A 244 -13.25 -14.03 -1.17
CA ALA A 244 -13.71 -13.69 -2.52
C ALA A 244 -12.97 -12.49 -3.13
N THR A 245 -12.54 -11.52 -2.31
CA THR A 245 -11.96 -10.24 -2.78
C THR A 245 -10.42 -10.20 -2.71
N THR A 246 -9.77 -11.29 -2.32
CA THR A 246 -8.32 -11.35 -2.15
C THR A 246 -7.68 -12.55 -2.84
N SER A 247 -6.40 -12.41 -3.18
CA SER A 247 -5.63 -13.44 -3.86
C SER A 247 -4.19 -13.47 -3.37
N ASN A 248 -3.68 -14.68 -3.17
CA ASN A 248 -2.30 -14.92 -2.81
C ASN A 248 -1.40 -15.06 -4.05
N TYR A 249 -0.09 -14.98 -3.83
CA TYR A 249 0.89 -15.35 -4.84
C TYR A 249 2.20 -15.81 -4.20
N SER A 250 3.04 -16.53 -4.95
CA SER A 250 4.41 -16.88 -4.51
C SER A 250 4.54 -17.43 -3.08
N GLU A 251 3.56 -18.18 -2.59
CA GLU A 251 3.45 -18.60 -1.18
C GLU A 251 4.65 -19.40 -0.66
N GLY A 252 5.38 -20.06 -1.56
CA GLY A 252 6.60 -20.80 -1.23
C GLY A 252 7.87 -19.92 -1.05
N SER A 253 7.84 -18.65 -1.46
CA SER A 253 9.04 -17.81 -1.53
C SER A 253 9.32 -17.08 -0.21
N ARG A 254 10.19 -17.66 0.62
CA ARG A 254 10.53 -17.11 1.95
C ARG A 254 11.20 -15.75 1.89
N VAL A 255 12.15 -15.57 0.97
CA VAL A 255 12.90 -14.31 0.84
C VAL A 255 11.97 -13.20 0.36
N PHE A 256 11.13 -13.49 -0.64
CA PHE A 256 10.16 -12.54 -1.15
C PHE A 256 9.14 -12.15 -0.07
N ALA A 257 8.53 -13.12 0.61
CA ALA A 257 7.64 -12.87 1.74
C ALA A 257 8.32 -12.04 2.84
N TRP A 258 9.62 -12.25 3.09
CA TRP A 258 10.36 -11.42 4.04
C TRP A 258 10.51 -9.97 3.55
N MET A 259 10.83 -9.75 2.28
CA MET A 259 10.99 -8.39 1.72
C MET A 259 9.69 -7.59 1.74
N ILE A 260 8.56 -8.22 1.43
CA ILE A 260 7.28 -7.51 1.25
C ILE A 260 6.34 -7.60 2.46
N GLY A 261 6.84 -7.95 3.65
CA GLY A 261 6.00 -8.03 4.84
C GLY A 261 4.92 -9.11 4.79
N GLY A 262 5.16 -10.22 4.08
CA GLY A 262 4.23 -11.35 3.98
C GLY A 262 2.96 -11.05 3.17
N LEU A 263 2.87 -9.92 2.48
CA LEU A 263 1.72 -9.51 1.65
C LEU A 263 1.46 -10.40 0.42
N ASN A 264 2.31 -11.39 0.18
CA ASN A 264 2.04 -12.46 -0.77
C ASN A 264 1.01 -13.49 -0.23
N HIS A 265 0.65 -13.36 1.05
CA HIS A 265 -0.40 -14.07 1.79
C HIS A 265 -1.54 -13.12 2.15
N GLN A 266 -2.11 -12.47 1.13
CA GLN A 266 -3.15 -11.45 1.30
C GLN A 266 -4.46 -12.03 1.85
N VAL A 267 -4.80 -13.27 1.51
CA VAL A 267 -5.96 -13.98 2.07
C VAL A 267 -5.84 -14.08 3.59
N GLU A 268 -4.69 -14.55 4.09
CA GLU A 268 -4.46 -14.66 5.55
C GLU A 268 -4.43 -13.29 6.22
N HIS A 269 -3.85 -12.29 5.54
CA HIS A 269 -3.80 -10.91 6.03
C HIS A 269 -5.20 -10.31 6.23
N HIS A 270 -6.14 -10.58 5.33
CA HIS A 270 -7.51 -10.06 5.43
C HIS A 270 -8.41 -10.88 6.36
N LEU A 271 -8.19 -12.19 6.47
CA LEU A 271 -8.88 -13.03 7.44
C LEU A 271 -8.42 -12.76 8.89
N PHE A 272 -7.12 -12.50 9.08
CA PHE A 272 -6.51 -12.37 10.39
C PHE A 272 -5.52 -11.18 10.47
N PRO A 273 -5.99 -9.94 10.25
CA PRO A 273 -5.11 -8.75 10.22
C PRO A 273 -4.36 -8.51 11.53
N ASP A 274 -4.90 -9.03 12.63
CA ASP A 274 -4.36 -8.89 13.98
C ASP A 274 -3.20 -9.89 14.25
N ILE A 275 -2.90 -10.78 13.31
CA ILE A 275 -1.79 -11.74 13.39
C ILE A 275 -0.59 -11.20 12.61
N CYS A 276 0.60 -11.25 13.21
CA CYS A 276 1.82 -10.80 12.54
C CYS A 276 2.13 -11.66 11.30
N HIS A 277 2.52 -11.02 10.19
CA HIS A 277 2.73 -11.70 8.91
C HIS A 277 3.77 -12.82 8.93
N VAL A 278 4.64 -12.86 9.95
CA VAL A 278 5.61 -13.96 10.12
C VAL A 278 4.93 -15.32 10.30
N HIS A 279 3.64 -15.33 10.67
CA HIS A 279 2.84 -16.53 10.87
C HIS A 279 2.04 -16.95 9.63
N TYR A 280 1.79 -16.05 8.67
CA TYR A 280 0.89 -16.32 7.53
C TYR A 280 1.26 -17.57 6.76
N ARG A 281 2.56 -17.82 6.52
CA ARG A 281 3.02 -19.05 5.85
C ARG A 281 2.61 -20.35 6.54
N LYS A 282 2.44 -20.33 7.87
CA LYS A 282 1.96 -21.50 8.64
C LYS A 282 0.43 -21.58 8.68
N ILE A 283 -0.25 -20.44 8.54
CA ILE A 283 -1.71 -20.32 8.57
C ILE A 283 -2.32 -20.67 7.21
N ALA A 284 -1.68 -20.24 6.12
CA ALA A 284 -2.13 -20.47 4.75
C ALA A 284 -2.54 -21.93 4.43
N PRO A 285 -1.76 -22.98 4.77
CA PRO A 285 -2.19 -24.35 4.52
C PRO A 285 -3.44 -24.77 5.32
N ILE A 286 -3.66 -24.19 6.50
CA ILE A 286 -4.86 -24.44 7.32
C ILE A 286 -6.08 -23.79 6.66
N VAL A 287 -5.97 -22.49 6.32
CA VAL A 287 -7.04 -21.75 5.63
C VAL A 287 -7.41 -22.43 4.31
N LYS A 288 -6.41 -22.83 3.53
CA LYS A 288 -6.63 -23.52 2.26
C LYS A 288 -7.33 -24.87 2.43
N ALA A 289 -6.99 -25.63 3.48
CA ALA A 289 -7.65 -26.90 3.77
C ALA A 289 -9.11 -26.69 4.22
N THR A 290 -9.36 -25.71 5.08
CA THR A 290 -10.71 -25.33 5.50
C THR A 290 -11.54 -24.84 4.31
N ALA A 291 -11.01 -23.95 3.46
CA ALA A 291 -11.72 -23.49 2.27
C ALA A 291 -12.12 -24.67 1.35
N ALA A 292 -11.24 -25.66 1.19
CA ALA A 292 -11.54 -26.87 0.43
C ALA A 292 -12.63 -27.74 1.07
N GLU A 293 -12.64 -27.89 2.41
CA GLU A 293 -13.69 -28.62 3.15
C GLU A 293 -15.09 -28.05 2.89
N TYR A 294 -15.20 -26.73 2.81
CA TYR A 294 -16.46 -26.02 2.58
C TYR A 294 -16.72 -25.68 1.09
N ASN A 295 -15.89 -26.19 0.16
CA ASN A 295 -15.98 -25.91 -1.28
C ASN A 295 -15.90 -24.41 -1.63
N ILE A 296 -15.14 -23.63 -0.87
CA ILE A 296 -14.90 -22.20 -1.10
C ILE A 296 -13.60 -22.04 -1.90
N PRO A 297 -13.58 -21.22 -2.97
CA PRO A 297 -12.36 -20.92 -3.70
C PRO A 297 -11.28 -20.28 -2.82
N TYR A 298 -10.04 -20.77 -2.96
CA TYR A 298 -8.85 -20.16 -2.38
C TYR A 298 -7.92 -19.71 -3.52
N HIS A 299 -7.90 -18.41 -3.80
CA HIS A 299 -7.19 -17.87 -4.96
C HIS A 299 -5.70 -17.68 -4.68
N THR A 300 -4.85 -18.32 -5.48
CA THR A 300 -3.40 -18.17 -5.39
C THR A 300 -2.72 -18.29 -6.75
N LYS A 301 -1.68 -17.49 -7.00
CA LYS A 301 -0.82 -17.57 -8.19
C LYS A 301 0.55 -18.17 -7.84
N LYS A 302 1.06 -19.08 -8.67
CA LYS A 302 2.30 -19.81 -8.40
C LYS A 302 3.52 -18.89 -8.19
N THR A 303 3.63 -17.81 -8.97
CA THR A 303 4.75 -16.86 -8.91
C THR A 303 4.25 -15.43 -9.03
N PHE A 304 5.08 -14.47 -8.62
CA PHE A 304 4.76 -13.05 -8.71
C PHE A 304 4.63 -12.61 -10.17
N PHE A 305 5.43 -13.19 -11.07
CA PHE A 305 5.26 -12.96 -12.51
C PHE A 305 3.89 -13.39 -13.04
N HIS A 306 3.37 -14.55 -12.60
CA HIS A 306 2.00 -14.95 -12.96
C HIS A 306 0.95 -13.99 -12.38
N ALA A 307 1.18 -13.46 -11.16
CA ALA A 307 0.30 -12.46 -10.57
C ALA A 307 0.29 -11.16 -11.38
N LEU A 308 1.48 -10.66 -11.77
CA LEU A 308 1.63 -9.49 -12.64
C LEU A 308 0.98 -9.68 -14.01
N LYS A 309 1.13 -10.85 -14.63
CA LYS A 309 0.48 -11.17 -15.90
C LYS A 309 -1.04 -11.16 -15.77
N SER A 310 -1.59 -11.81 -14.74
CA SER A 310 -3.03 -11.81 -14.49
C SER A 310 -3.56 -10.40 -14.15
N HIS A 311 -2.78 -9.58 -13.46
CA HIS A 311 -3.14 -8.19 -13.20
C HIS A 311 -3.13 -7.35 -14.48
N PHE A 312 -2.16 -7.52 -15.38
CA PHE A 312 -2.17 -6.90 -16.71
C PHE A 312 -3.42 -7.31 -17.51
N GLU A 313 -3.77 -8.59 -17.50
CA GLU A 313 -4.99 -9.11 -18.14
C GLU A 313 -6.25 -8.50 -17.51
N MET A 314 -6.29 -8.35 -16.19
CA MET A 314 -7.38 -7.68 -15.47
C MET A 314 -7.51 -6.21 -15.87
N LEU A 315 -6.42 -5.44 -15.89
CA LEU A 315 -6.42 -4.04 -16.32
C LEU A 315 -6.90 -3.90 -17.77
N ARG A 316 -6.52 -4.83 -18.65
CA ARG A 316 -7.01 -4.87 -20.03
C ARG A 316 -8.50 -5.21 -20.07
N PHE A 317 -8.96 -6.18 -19.30
CA PHE A 317 -10.38 -6.53 -19.19
C PHE A 317 -11.20 -5.31 -18.72
N LEU A 318 -10.84 -4.72 -17.58
CA LEU A 318 -11.46 -3.51 -17.05
C LEU A 318 -11.40 -2.33 -18.00
N GLY A 319 -10.35 -2.23 -18.81
CA GLY A 319 -10.24 -1.17 -19.82
C GLY A 319 -11.25 -1.28 -20.96
N ASN A 320 -11.73 -2.49 -21.24
CA ASN A 320 -12.54 -2.80 -22.41
C ASN A 320 -13.97 -3.24 -22.08
N SER A 321 -14.23 -3.76 -20.87
CA SER A 321 -15.55 -4.17 -20.43
C SER A 321 -16.49 -2.98 -20.28
N GLU A 322 -17.75 -3.13 -20.66
CA GLU A 322 -18.76 -2.14 -20.30
C GLU A 322 -18.99 -2.16 -18.77
N MET A 323 -19.57 -1.09 -18.24
CA MET A 323 -20.02 -1.10 -16.84
C MET A 323 -21.06 -2.23 -16.70
N VAL A 324 -20.88 -3.09 -15.71
CA VAL A 324 -21.96 -3.97 -15.29
C VAL A 324 -22.84 -3.11 -14.39
N PRO A 325 -24.06 -2.72 -14.81
CA PRO A 325 -24.92 -1.95 -13.92
C PRO A 325 -25.28 -2.83 -12.74
N ALA A 326 -25.28 -2.25 -11.53
CA ALA A 326 -25.90 -2.89 -10.37
C ALA A 326 -27.28 -3.38 -10.78
N LYS A 327 -27.58 -4.66 -10.51
CA LYS A 327 -28.95 -5.17 -10.68
C LYS A 327 -29.85 -4.32 -9.80
N ALA A 328 -30.67 -3.49 -10.44
CA ALA A 328 -31.66 -2.63 -9.79
C ALA A 328 -32.70 -3.45 -9.03
#